data_AF-A6I837-F1
#
_entry.id   AF-A6I837-F1
#
_cell.length_a   1.000
_cell.length_b   1.000
_cell.length_c   1.000
_cell.angle_alpha   90.00
_cell.angle_beta   90.00
_cell.angle_gamma   90.00
#
_symmetry.space_group_name_H-M   'P 1'
#
loop_
_entity.id
_entity.type
_entity.pdbx_description
1 polymer ?
#
loop_
_entity_poly.entity_id
_entity_poly.type
_entity_poly.pdbx_seq_one_letter_code
_entity_poly.pdbx_strand_id
1 'polypeptide(L)'
;MRAPKHFLPEMLSKVIILSLDRSDEDKEKASSLISLLKQEGIATSDNFMQAFLNVLEQCPKLEVDIPLVKSYLAQFAARAIISELVSISELAQPLESGTHFPLFLLCLQQLAKLQDREWLTELFQQSKVNMQKMLPEIDQNKDRMLEILEGKGLSFLFPLLKLEKELLKQIKLDPSPQTIYKWIINALEVVFVGVKQMVRI
;
A
#
# COMPACT_ATOMS: atom_id res chain seq x y z
N MET A 1 -0.92 -38.28 -0.29
CA MET A 1 -2.17 -37.67 0.21
C MET A 1 -2.31 -36.30 -0.42
N ARG A 2 -3.49 -35.94 -0.96
CA ARG A 2 -3.77 -34.58 -1.44
C ARG A 2 -4.42 -33.81 -0.28
N ALA A 3 -3.95 -32.59 0.01
CA ALA A 3 -4.59 -31.75 1.01
C ALA A 3 -6.05 -31.48 0.62
N PRO A 4 -7.01 -31.57 1.56
CA PRO A 4 -8.39 -31.18 1.29
C PRO A 4 -8.46 -29.71 0.89
N LYS A 5 -9.29 -29.36 -0.11
CA LYS A 5 -9.37 -27.98 -0.62
C LYS A 5 -9.72 -26.94 0.47
N HIS A 6 -10.52 -27.31 1.47
CA HIS A 6 -10.87 -26.44 2.59
C HIS A 6 -9.70 -26.15 3.54
N PHE A 7 -8.60 -26.90 3.44
CA PHE A 7 -7.41 -26.70 4.27
C PHE A 7 -6.41 -25.72 3.62
N LEU A 8 -6.62 -25.32 2.36
CA LEU A 8 -5.71 -24.43 1.66
C LEU A 8 -5.55 -23.05 2.32
N PRO A 9 -6.63 -22.34 2.74
CA PRO A 9 -6.47 -21.07 3.45
C PRO A 9 -5.67 -21.20 4.76
N GLU A 10 -5.91 -22.29 5.52
CA GLU A 10 -5.19 -22.56 6.77
C GLU A 10 -3.70 -22.82 6.52
N MET A 11 -3.38 -23.63 5.50
CA MET A 11 -2.02 -23.88 5.08
C MET A 11 -1.31 -22.58 4.67
N LEU A 12 -1.94 -21.74 3.85
CA LEU A 12 -1.38 -20.46 3.43
C LEU A 12 -1.19 -19.51 4.62
N SER A 13 -2.15 -19.45 5.55
CA SER A 13 -2.03 -18.67 6.79
C SER A 13 -0.81 -19.11 7.59
N LYS A 14 -0.60 -20.43 7.70
CA LYS A 14 0.54 -20.98 8.42
C LYS A 14 1.87 -20.66 7.75
N VAL A 15 1.94 -20.71 6.41
CA VAL A 15 3.12 -20.29 5.64
C VAL A 15 3.47 -18.83 5.95
N ILE A 16 2.48 -17.93 5.94
CA ILE A 16 2.68 -16.52 6.27
C ILE A 16 3.19 -16.39 7.71
N ILE A 17 2.47 -16.96 8.69
CA ILE A 17 2.80 -16.83 10.12
C ILE A 17 4.20 -17.34 10.44
N LEU A 18 4.57 -18.52 9.96
CA LEU A 18 5.89 -19.12 10.20
C LEU A 18 7.05 -18.33 9.56
N SER A 19 6.73 -17.42 8.63
CA SER A 19 7.71 -16.58 7.94
C SER A 19 7.79 -15.17 8.52
N LEU A 20 6.85 -14.76 9.39
CA LEU A 20 6.78 -13.40 9.92
C LEU A 20 7.97 -13.04 10.81
N ASP A 21 8.55 -13.98 11.53
CA ASP A 21 9.73 -13.77 12.40
C ASP A 21 11.07 -14.04 11.69
N ARG A 22 11.04 -14.46 10.41
CA ARG A 22 12.22 -14.81 9.60
C ARG A 22 12.85 -13.61 8.89
N SER A 23 13.89 -13.85 8.10
CA SER A 23 14.54 -12.81 7.28
C SER A 23 13.63 -12.26 6.18
N ASP A 24 13.94 -11.08 5.62
CA ASP A 24 13.22 -10.54 4.47
C ASP A 24 13.30 -11.48 3.24
N GLU A 25 14.43 -12.18 3.06
CA GLU A 25 14.61 -13.19 2.00
C GLU A 25 13.67 -14.39 2.18
N ASP A 26 13.47 -14.85 3.41
CA ASP A 26 12.54 -15.94 3.70
C ASP A 26 11.08 -15.52 3.47
N LYS A 27 10.72 -14.28 3.79
CA LYS A 27 9.37 -13.74 3.49
C LYS A 27 9.13 -13.64 1.99
N GLU A 28 10.16 -13.29 1.23
CA GLU A 28 10.09 -13.29 -0.22
C GLU A 28 9.87 -14.69 -0.77
N LYS A 29 10.68 -15.68 -0.35
CA LYS A 29 10.52 -17.09 -0.74
C LYS A 29 9.13 -17.62 -0.38
N ALA A 30 8.61 -17.27 0.79
CA ALA A 30 7.26 -17.63 1.21
C ALA A 30 6.19 -17.00 0.29
N SER A 31 6.35 -15.74 -0.09
CA SER A 31 5.46 -15.06 -1.04
C SER A 31 5.52 -15.70 -2.44
N SER A 32 6.73 -16.03 -2.92
CA SER A 32 6.93 -16.73 -4.19
C SER A 32 6.30 -18.12 -4.19
N LEU A 33 6.39 -18.86 -3.08
CA LEU A 33 5.71 -20.15 -2.90
C LEU A 33 4.19 -19.99 -3.04
N ILE A 34 3.59 -19.00 -2.37
CA ILE A 34 2.15 -18.73 -2.46
C ILE A 34 1.75 -18.39 -3.91
N SER A 35 2.53 -17.56 -4.59
CA SER A 35 2.30 -17.23 -6.01
C SER A 35 2.39 -18.45 -6.91
N LEU A 36 3.39 -19.32 -6.69
CA LEU A 36 3.55 -20.55 -7.46
C LEU A 36 2.37 -21.52 -7.26
N LEU A 37 1.88 -21.66 -6.03
CA LEU A 37 0.69 -22.48 -5.75
C LEU A 37 -0.55 -21.99 -6.51
N LYS A 38 -0.69 -20.68 -6.76
CA LYS A 38 -1.76 -20.13 -7.60
C LYS A 38 -1.54 -20.41 -9.08
N GLN A 39 -0.31 -20.24 -9.57
CA GLN A 39 0.04 -20.52 -10.96
C GLN A 39 -0.18 -21.98 -11.34
N GLU A 40 0.12 -22.90 -10.41
CA GLU A 40 -0.14 -24.34 -10.56
C GLU A 40 -1.61 -24.74 -10.34
N GLY A 41 -2.50 -23.77 -10.08
CA GLY A 41 -3.93 -24.02 -9.85
C GLY A 41 -4.24 -24.78 -8.54
N ILE A 42 -3.28 -24.87 -7.62
CA ILE A 42 -3.42 -25.53 -6.32
C ILE A 42 -4.20 -24.63 -5.35
N ALA A 43 -3.89 -23.32 -5.36
CA ALA A 43 -4.57 -22.30 -4.55
C ALA A 43 -5.23 -21.25 -5.45
N THR A 44 -6.22 -20.54 -4.92
CA THR A 44 -6.88 -19.41 -5.60
C THR A 44 -6.61 -18.09 -4.90
N SER A 45 -6.90 -16.98 -5.58
CA SER A 45 -6.91 -15.64 -4.99
C SER A 45 -7.83 -15.55 -3.75
N ASP A 46 -8.97 -16.23 -3.79
CA ASP A 46 -9.89 -16.33 -2.65
C ASP A 46 -9.25 -17.07 -1.46
N ASN A 47 -8.53 -18.18 -1.71
CA ASN A 47 -7.80 -18.87 -0.64
C ASN A 47 -6.73 -17.99 -0.01
N PHE A 48 -6.02 -17.21 -0.81
CA PHE A 48 -5.04 -16.24 -0.30
C PHE A 48 -5.72 -15.16 0.54
N MET A 49 -6.84 -14.57 0.07
CA MET A 49 -7.53 -13.52 0.81
C MET A 49 -8.10 -14.02 2.13
N GLN A 50 -8.71 -15.21 2.16
CA GLN A 50 -9.14 -15.85 3.40
C GLN A 50 -7.97 -16.08 4.35
N ALA A 51 -6.84 -16.57 3.83
CA ALA A 51 -5.65 -16.76 4.64
C ALA A 51 -5.11 -15.45 5.21
N PHE A 52 -5.03 -14.41 4.38
CA PHE A 52 -4.53 -13.10 4.79
C PHE A 52 -5.41 -12.49 5.88
N LEU A 53 -6.74 -12.55 5.73
CA LEU A 53 -7.71 -12.12 6.74
C LEU A 53 -7.58 -12.90 8.06
N ASN A 54 -7.44 -14.22 7.99
CA ASN A 54 -7.22 -15.06 9.18
C ASN A 54 -5.96 -14.66 9.95
N VAL A 55 -4.90 -14.24 9.25
CA VAL A 55 -3.67 -13.74 9.87
C VAL A 55 -3.88 -12.34 10.46
N LEU A 56 -4.67 -11.49 9.80
CA LEU A 56 -5.01 -10.16 10.31
C LEU A 56 -5.82 -10.21 11.61
N GLU A 57 -6.75 -11.14 11.73
CA GLU A 57 -7.50 -11.36 12.98
C GLU A 57 -6.57 -11.75 14.15
N GLN A 58 -5.48 -12.44 13.84
CA GLN A 58 -4.46 -12.85 14.82
C GLN A 58 -3.41 -11.77 15.08
N CYS A 59 -3.44 -10.65 14.35
CA CYS A 59 -2.45 -9.57 14.42
C CYS A 59 -2.20 -9.05 15.85
N PRO A 60 -3.23 -8.78 16.70
CA PRO A 60 -2.99 -8.34 18.08
C PRO A 60 -2.20 -9.33 18.94
N LYS A 61 -2.36 -10.64 18.69
CA LYS A 61 -1.61 -11.69 19.40
C LYS A 61 -0.18 -11.79 18.85
N LEU A 62 -0.02 -11.75 17.53
CA LEU A 62 1.28 -11.81 16.87
C LEU A 62 2.14 -10.59 17.19
N GLU A 63 1.54 -9.42 17.39
CA GLU A 63 2.24 -8.16 17.70
C GLU A 63 2.97 -8.21 19.06
N VAL A 64 2.55 -9.09 19.98
CA VAL A 64 3.22 -9.32 21.27
C VAL A 64 4.62 -9.90 21.05
N ASP A 65 4.75 -10.87 20.15
CA ASP A 65 6.02 -11.55 19.88
C ASP A 65 6.78 -10.92 18.69
N ILE A 66 6.05 -10.25 17.79
CA ILE A 66 6.57 -9.68 16.54
C ILE A 66 6.12 -8.21 16.43
N PRO A 67 6.86 -7.25 17.03
CA PRO A 67 6.44 -5.85 17.09
C PRO A 67 6.21 -5.18 15.72
N LEU A 68 6.85 -5.69 14.67
CA LEU A 68 6.74 -5.19 13.29
C LEU A 68 5.78 -5.99 12.42
N VAL A 69 4.87 -6.77 13.00
CA VAL A 69 3.98 -7.69 12.27
C VAL A 69 3.23 -7.00 11.12
N LYS A 70 2.68 -5.80 11.32
CA LYS A 70 1.97 -5.06 10.26
C LYS A 70 2.89 -4.68 9.10
N SER A 71 4.13 -4.30 9.38
CA SER A 71 5.14 -4.01 8.35
C SER A 71 5.50 -5.26 7.56
N TYR A 72 5.58 -6.43 8.21
CA TYR A 72 5.85 -7.69 7.54
C TYR A 72 4.66 -8.20 6.73
N LEU A 73 3.44 -8.06 7.25
CA LEU A 73 2.21 -8.37 6.50
C LEU A 73 2.06 -7.48 5.27
N ALA A 74 2.45 -6.21 5.36
CA ALA A 74 2.50 -5.31 4.22
C ALA A 74 3.46 -5.81 3.12
N GLN A 75 4.56 -6.48 3.47
CA GLN A 75 5.45 -7.08 2.48
C GLN A 75 4.77 -8.24 1.72
N PHE A 76 4.00 -9.08 2.42
CA PHE A 76 3.22 -10.16 1.79
C PHE A 76 2.12 -9.59 0.90
N ALA A 77 1.36 -8.61 1.39
CA ALA A 77 0.30 -7.96 0.62
C ALA A 77 0.84 -7.29 -0.65
N ALA A 78 1.96 -6.56 -0.55
CA ALA A 78 2.56 -5.91 -1.72
C ALA A 78 3.02 -6.92 -2.78
N ARG A 79 3.68 -8.00 -2.36
CA ARG A 79 4.09 -9.07 -3.30
C ARG A 79 2.88 -9.78 -3.92
N ALA A 80 1.82 -10.01 -3.14
CA ALA A 80 0.57 -10.58 -3.65
C ALA A 80 -0.11 -9.67 -4.69
N ILE A 81 -0.05 -8.35 -4.51
CA ILE A 81 -0.55 -7.40 -5.51
C ILE A 81 0.28 -7.44 -6.78
N ILE A 82 1.61 -7.42 -6.65
CA ILE A 82 2.53 -7.48 -7.80
C ILE A 82 2.36 -8.78 -8.60
N SER A 83 2.09 -9.91 -7.94
CA SER A 83 1.86 -11.20 -8.59
C SER A 83 0.39 -11.42 -9.02
N GLU A 84 -0.43 -10.37 -8.99
CA GLU A 84 -1.86 -10.41 -9.34
C GLU A 84 -2.67 -11.46 -8.55
N LEU A 85 -2.23 -11.78 -7.33
CA LEU A 85 -3.00 -12.64 -6.41
C LEU A 85 -4.19 -11.89 -5.83
N VAL A 86 -4.04 -10.59 -5.58
CA VAL A 86 -5.08 -9.71 -5.04
C VAL A 86 -4.93 -8.32 -5.66
N SER A 87 -6.02 -7.62 -5.89
CA SER A 87 -6.01 -6.21 -6.31
C SER A 87 -5.92 -5.25 -5.12
N ILE A 88 -5.49 -4.00 -5.37
CA ILE A 88 -5.53 -2.94 -4.34
C ILE A 88 -6.96 -2.74 -3.80
N SER A 89 -7.98 -2.82 -4.66
CA SER A 89 -9.37 -2.64 -4.25
C SER A 89 -9.87 -3.78 -3.34
N GLU A 90 -9.52 -5.03 -3.64
CA GLU A 90 -9.86 -6.18 -2.78
C GLU A 90 -9.14 -6.10 -1.43
N LEU A 91 -7.89 -5.64 -1.41
CA LEU A 91 -7.15 -5.42 -0.17
C LEU A 91 -7.71 -4.24 0.65
N ALA A 92 -8.24 -3.21 -0.02
CA ALA A 92 -8.78 -2.03 0.64
C ALA A 92 -10.08 -2.34 1.41
N GLN A 93 -10.96 -3.17 0.87
CA GLN A 93 -12.27 -3.49 1.47
C GLN A 93 -12.20 -3.87 2.97
N PRO A 94 -11.39 -4.84 3.41
CA PRO A 94 -11.29 -5.20 4.83
C PRO A 94 -10.48 -4.20 5.68
N LEU A 95 -9.82 -3.22 5.05
CA LEU A 95 -8.97 -2.23 5.72
C LEU A 95 -9.58 -0.82 5.75
N GLU A 96 -10.82 -0.66 5.28
CA GLU A 96 -11.54 0.62 5.33
C GLU A 96 -11.71 1.13 6.78
N SER A 97 -11.95 2.43 6.90
CA SER A 97 -12.09 3.16 8.16
C SER A 97 -10.94 2.97 9.14
N GLY A 98 -9.74 2.69 8.64
CA GLY A 98 -8.55 2.49 9.46
C GLY A 98 -8.48 1.14 10.18
N THR A 99 -9.21 0.12 9.70
CA THR A 99 -9.09 -1.24 10.22
C THR A 99 -7.64 -1.73 10.04
N HIS A 100 -7.02 -2.20 11.12
CA HIS A 100 -5.58 -2.51 11.21
C HIS A 100 -4.63 -1.35 10.82
N PHE A 101 -5.03 -0.08 11.01
CA PHE A 101 -4.17 1.06 10.74
C PHE A 101 -2.78 0.92 11.41
N PRO A 102 -1.67 1.25 10.71
CA PRO A 102 -1.57 1.86 9.38
C PRO A 102 -1.34 0.86 8.22
N LEU A 103 -1.79 -0.40 8.34
CA LEU A 103 -1.41 -1.49 7.42
C LEU A 103 -1.58 -1.15 5.93
N PHE A 104 -2.73 -0.63 5.51
CA PHE A 104 -2.97 -0.29 4.10
C PHE A 104 -1.90 0.67 3.54
N LEU A 105 -1.54 1.69 4.32
CA LEU A 105 -0.47 2.63 3.93
C LEU A 105 0.90 1.95 3.89
N LEU A 106 1.18 1.03 4.81
CA LEU A 106 2.41 0.24 4.76
C LEU A 106 2.47 -0.62 3.49
N CYS A 107 1.35 -1.19 3.03
CA CYS A 107 1.27 -1.93 1.77
C CYS A 107 1.65 -1.02 0.58
N LEU A 108 1.11 0.20 0.53
CA LEU A 108 1.47 1.19 -0.49
C LEU A 108 2.95 1.57 -0.43
N GLN A 109 3.53 1.72 0.77
CA GLN A 109 4.97 1.97 0.91
C GLN A 109 5.80 0.80 0.36
N GLN A 110 5.41 -0.45 0.63
CA GLN A 110 6.10 -1.61 0.10
C GLN A 110 5.96 -1.72 -1.42
N LEU A 111 4.79 -1.41 -1.98
CA LEU A 111 4.60 -1.35 -3.44
C LEU A 111 5.51 -0.30 -4.09
N ALA A 112 5.56 0.91 -3.54
CA ALA A 112 6.45 1.97 -4.03
C ALA A 112 7.94 1.58 -3.94
N LYS A 113 8.31 0.76 -2.95
CA LYS A 113 9.68 0.27 -2.74
C LYS A 113 10.05 -0.85 -3.71
N LEU A 114 9.14 -1.78 -3.98
CA LEU A 114 9.38 -2.96 -4.80
C LEU A 114 9.25 -2.69 -6.30
N GLN A 115 8.46 -1.69 -6.68
CA GLN A 115 8.32 -1.20 -8.05
C GLN A 115 8.88 0.22 -8.08
N ASP A 116 8.02 1.22 -8.29
CA ASP A 116 8.36 2.63 -8.16
C ASP A 116 7.09 3.47 -7.85
N ARG A 117 7.26 4.79 -7.78
CA ARG A 117 6.17 5.72 -7.49
C ARG A 117 5.21 5.91 -8.66
N GLU A 118 5.68 5.80 -9.89
CA GLU A 118 4.87 6.00 -11.10
C GLU A 118 3.90 4.82 -11.24
N TRP A 119 4.43 3.61 -11.17
CA TRP A 119 3.66 2.37 -11.17
C TRP A 119 2.62 2.34 -10.04
N LEU A 120 2.98 2.74 -8.82
CA LEU A 120 2.00 2.80 -7.73
C LEU A 120 0.91 3.84 -7.98
N THR A 121 1.26 5.00 -8.56
CA THR A 121 0.29 6.07 -8.83
C THR A 121 -0.74 5.60 -9.84
N GLU A 122 -0.31 4.94 -10.92
CA GLU A 122 -1.18 4.34 -11.92
C GLU A 122 -2.09 3.26 -11.31
N LEU A 123 -1.51 2.32 -10.58
CA LEU A 123 -2.25 1.22 -9.97
C LEU A 123 -3.27 1.73 -8.95
N PHE A 124 -2.89 2.71 -8.12
CA PHE A 124 -3.78 3.32 -7.15
C PHE A 124 -4.94 4.06 -7.83
N GLN A 125 -4.67 4.81 -8.90
CA GLN A 125 -5.71 5.48 -9.70
C GLN A 125 -6.70 4.49 -10.31
N GLN A 126 -6.19 3.38 -10.88
CA GLN A 126 -7.01 2.32 -11.47
C GLN A 126 -7.89 1.61 -10.43
N SER A 127 -7.39 1.47 -9.19
CA SER A 127 -8.12 0.82 -8.10
C SER A 127 -9.39 1.56 -7.66
N LYS A 128 -9.49 2.88 -7.95
CA LYS A 128 -10.58 3.77 -7.51
C LYS A 128 -10.79 3.80 -5.99
N VAL A 129 -9.81 3.36 -5.20
CA VAL A 129 -9.87 3.40 -3.74
C VAL A 129 -9.87 4.85 -3.26
N ASN A 130 -10.81 5.18 -2.36
CA ASN A 130 -10.86 6.49 -1.73
C ASN A 130 -9.91 6.52 -0.53
N MET A 131 -8.74 7.13 -0.70
CA MET A 131 -7.71 7.22 0.35
C MET A 131 -8.24 7.80 1.67
N GLN A 132 -9.13 8.80 1.62
CA GLN A 132 -9.66 9.41 2.83
C GLN A 132 -10.48 8.40 3.65
N LYS A 133 -11.20 7.49 2.99
CA LYS A 133 -11.94 6.40 3.66
C LYS A 133 -11.05 5.29 4.23
N MET A 134 -9.79 5.22 3.82
CA MET A 134 -8.82 4.24 4.34
C MET A 134 -8.22 4.66 5.68
N LEU A 135 -8.47 5.90 6.12
CA LEU A 135 -8.00 6.42 7.40
C LEU A 135 -9.01 6.14 8.52
N PRO A 136 -8.55 6.11 9.79
CA PRO A 136 -9.44 6.13 10.94
C PRO A 136 -10.45 7.27 10.84
N GLU A 137 -11.69 7.06 11.28
CA GLU A 137 -12.79 8.04 11.12
C GLU A 137 -12.42 9.45 11.60
N ILE A 138 -11.68 9.54 12.71
CA ILE A 138 -11.19 10.80 13.28
C ILE A 138 -10.21 11.57 12.39
N ASP A 139 -9.52 10.86 11.48
CA ASP A 139 -8.49 11.38 10.58
C ASP A 139 -9.03 11.58 9.14
N GLN A 140 -10.32 11.32 8.87
CA GLN A 140 -10.94 11.45 7.54
C GLN A 140 -11.17 12.91 7.13
N ASN A 141 -10.10 13.69 7.10
CA ASN A 141 -10.03 15.08 6.69
C ASN A 141 -8.86 15.25 5.70
N LYS A 142 -9.00 16.12 4.69
CA LYS A 142 -8.00 16.32 3.64
C LYS A 142 -6.64 16.78 4.17
N ASP A 143 -6.60 17.75 5.08
CA ASP A 143 -5.35 18.27 5.64
C ASP A 143 -4.64 17.22 6.48
N ARG A 144 -5.42 16.47 7.27
CA ARG A 144 -4.92 15.39 8.13
C ARG A 144 -4.43 14.20 7.32
N MET A 145 -5.17 13.81 6.28
CA MET A 145 -4.77 12.80 5.32
C MET A 145 -3.41 13.16 4.70
N LEU A 146 -3.26 14.39 4.22
CA LEU A 146 -2.00 14.81 3.59
C LEU A 146 -0.81 14.74 4.57
N GLU A 147 -1.00 15.12 5.85
CA GLU A 147 0.03 15.00 6.89
C GLU A 147 0.44 13.56 7.16
N ILE A 148 -0.54 12.65 7.27
CA ILE A 148 -0.29 11.22 7.47
C ILE A 148 0.47 10.65 6.27
N LEU A 149 0.06 11.00 5.05
CA LEU A 149 0.71 10.55 3.82
C LEU A 149 2.13 11.11 3.70
N GLU A 150 2.39 12.37 4.07
CA GLU A 150 3.75 12.93 4.13
C GLU A 150 4.62 12.18 5.13
N GLY A 151 4.11 11.91 6.34
CA GLY A 151 4.83 11.12 7.35
C GLY A 151 5.13 9.68 6.92
N LYS A 152 4.43 9.17 5.91
CA LYS A 152 4.67 7.86 5.29
C LYS A 152 5.34 7.96 3.91
N GLY A 153 5.73 9.15 3.45
CA GLY A 153 6.35 9.31 2.13
C GLY A 153 5.44 8.96 0.94
N LEU A 154 4.12 8.99 1.13
CA LEU A 154 3.08 8.68 0.14
C LEU A 154 2.38 9.92 -0.42
N SER A 155 2.82 11.13 -0.06
CA SER A 155 2.21 12.38 -0.51
C SER A 155 2.23 12.55 -2.04
N PHE A 156 3.12 11.83 -2.75
CA PHE A 156 3.19 11.85 -4.20
C PHE A 156 1.93 11.30 -4.89
N LEU A 157 1.11 10.52 -4.18
CA LEU A 157 -0.19 10.05 -4.69
C LEU A 157 -1.22 11.18 -4.83
N PHE A 158 -1.01 12.31 -4.15
CA PHE A 158 -1.91 13.46 -4.14
C PHE A 158 -1.16 14.77 -4.41
N PRO A 159 -0.50 14.91 -5.59
CA PRO A 159 0.38 16.03 -5.87
C PRO A 159 -0.34 17.38 -5.88
N LEU A 160 -1.60 17.42 -6.36
CA LEU A 160 -2.41 18.64 -6.39
C LEU A 160 -2.84 19.11 -4.99
N LEU A 161 -3.23 18.17 -4.12
CA LEU A 161 -3.59 18.50 -2.73
C LEU A 161 -2.37 19.01 -1.96
N LYS A 162 -1.21 18.40 -2.20
CA LYS A 162 0.07 18.88 -1.67
C LYS A 162 0.39 20.29 -2.15
N LEU A 163 0.28 20.52 -3.46
CA LEU A 163 0.51 21.82 -4.08
C LEU A 163 -0.40 22.90 -3.50
N GLU A 164 -1.69 22.61 -3.30
CA GLU A 164 -2.67 23.53 -2.70
C GLU A 164 -2.24 23.96 -1.28
N LYS A 165 -1.89 22.98 -0.42
CA LYS A 165 -1.47 23.26 0.96
C LYS A 165 -0.15 24.06 1.01
N GLU A 166 0.80 23.75 0.14
CA GLU A 166 2.09 24.43 0.07
C GLU A 166 1.98 25.84 -0.54
N LEU A 167 1.15 26.02 -1.58
CA LEU A 167 0.93 27.32 -2.22
C LEU A 167 0.36 28.34 -1.23
N LEU A 168 -0.62 27.93 -0.41
CA LEU A 168 -1.18 28.80 0.64
C LEU A 168 -0.11 29.23 1.67
N LYS A 169 0.86 28.36 1.97
CA LYS A 169 1.99 28.71 2.84
C LYS A 169 2.94 29.68 2.15
N GLN A 170 3.26 29.44 0.87
CA GLN A 170 4.15 30.31 0.09
C GLN A 170 3.58 31.72 -0.07
N ILE A 171 2.29 31.86 -0.36
CA ILE A 171 1.62 33.18 -0.48
C ILE A 171 1.72 33.97 0.84
N LYS A 172 1.58 33.29 1.99
CA LYS A 172 1.73 33.92 3.31
C LYS A 172 3.19 34.31 3.63
N LEU A 173 4.15 33.59 3.07
CA LEU A 173 5.58 33.82 3.28
C LEU A 173 6.10 34.96 2.40
N ASP A 174 5.81 34.91 1.10
CA ASP A 174 6.16 35.92 0.11
C ASP A 174 5.05 35.99 -0.98
N PRO A 175 4.18 37.02 -0.94
CA PRO A 175 3.10 37.17 -1.91
C PRO A 175 3.58 37.68 -3.28
N SER A 176 4.89 37.83 -3.52
CA SER A 176 5.44 38.23 -4.81
C SER A 176 4.99 37.30 -5.94
N PRO A 177 4.34 37.83 -7.00
CA PRO A 177 3.92 37.03 -8.16
C PRO A 177 5.09 36.30 -8.83
N GLN A 178 6.29 36.90 -8.85
CA GLN A 178 7.48 36.30 -9.45
C GLN A 178 7.99 35.11 -8.64
N THR A 179 8.02 35.23 -7.30
CA THR A 179 8.40 34.14 -6.39
C THR A 179 7.42 32.98 -6.49
N ILE A 180 6.11 33.28 -6.44
CA ILE A 180 5.05 32.26 -6.55
C ILE A 180 5.12 31.56 -7.92
N TYR A 181 5.24 32.30 -9.02
CA TYR A 181 5.33 31.73 -10.36
C TYR A 181 6.54 30.81 -10.53
N LYS A 182 7.73 31.26 -10.08
CA LYS A 182 8.95 30.45 -10.12
C LYS A 182 8.81 29.18 -9.28
N TRP A 183 8.20 29.28 -8.10
CA TRP A 183 7.94 28.13 -7.24
C TRP A 183 6.96 27.13 -7.87
N ILE A 184 5.85 27.61 -8.44
CA ILE A 184 4.86 26.76 -9.12
C ILE A 184 5.52 26.02 -10.28
N ILE A 185 6.32 26.68 -11.12
CA ILE A 185 7.01 26.00 -12.23
C ILE A 185 7.90 24.88 -11.72
N ASN A 186 8.73 25.14 -10.71
CA ASN A 186 9.63 24.12 -10.16
C ASN A 186 8.85 22.95 -9.53
N ALA A 187 7.77 23.23 -8.80
CA ALA A 187 6.91 22.21 -8.20
C ALA A 187 6.20 21.38 -9.27
N LEU A 188 5.71 22.03 -10.33
CA LEU A 188 5.04 21.38 -11.45
C LEU A 188 6.02 20.61 -12.34
N GLU A 189 7.26 21.04 -12.53
CA GLU A 189 8.27 20.25 -13.26
C GLU A 189 8.53 18.92 -12.57
N VAL A 190 8.61 18.88 -11.23
CA VAL A 190 8.72 17.62 -10.47
C VAL A 190 7.48 16.74 -10.64
N VAL A 191 6.28 17.34 -10.70
CA VAL A 191 5.02 16.62 -10.90
C VAL A 191 4.86 16.12 -12.36
N PHE A 192 5.23 16.93 -13.35
CA PHE A 192 5.05 16.65 -14.77
C PHE A 192 6.19 15.87 -15.40
N VAL A 193 7.40 15.81 -14.82
CA VAL A 193 8.43 14.85 -15.26
C VAL A 193 7.94 13.42 -15.04
N GLY A 194 7.21 13.15 -13.96
CA GLY A 194 6.55 11.85 -13.74
C GLY A 194 5.35 11.59 -14.66
N VAL A 195 4.68 12.64 -15.16
CA VAL A 195 3.54 12.50 -16.10
C VAL A 195 3.99 12.47 -17.58
N LYS A 196 5.10 13.12 -17.94
CA LYS A 196 5.59 13.20 -19.33
C LYS A 196 6.33 11.94 -19.78
N GLN A 197 6.85 11.10 -18.88
CA GLN A 197 7.35 9.78 -19.28
C GLN A 197 6.22 8.82 -19.70
N MET A 198 4.97 9.06 -19.28
CA MET A 198 3.79 8.26 -19.66
C MET A 198 3.18 8.61 -21.03
N VAL A 199 3.56 9.74 -21.66
CA VAL A 199 3.00 10.15 -22.98
C VAL A 199 4.00 9.95 -24.12
N ARG A 200 5.10 9.22 -23.90
CA ARG A 200 5.90 8.67 -24.99
C ARG A 200 5.37 7.29 -25.38
N ILE A 201 4.26 7.31 -26.11
CA ILE A 201 3.95 6.30 -27.13
C ILE A 201 4.62 6.78 -28.43
#